data_AF-A0A2V6D4V6-F1
#
_entry.id   AF-A0A2V6D4V6-F1
#
_cell.length_a   1.000
_cell.length_b   1.000
_cell.length_c   1.000
_cell.angle_alpha   90.00
_cell.angle_beta   90.00
_cell.angle_gamma   90.00
#
_symmetry.space_group_name_H-M   'P 1'
#
loop_
_entity.id
_entity.type
_entity.pdbx_description
1 polymer ?
#
loop_
_entity_poly.entity_id
_entity_poly.type
_entity_poly.pdbx_seq_one_letter_code
_entity_poly.pdbx_strand_id
1 'polypeptide(L)'
;WGRKRRERPKEYFIFGTIQEEDRVIRINPWLDQKFVPFWFLEYILYHEMLHAVVPDKARDDGRRCVHTDEFNRREREFRFYKRARRWEDENLARFLR
;
A
#
# COMPACT_ATOMS: atom_id res chain seq x y z
N TRP A 1 -10.08 22.95 -27.12
CA TRP A 1 -10.63 21.60 -27.38
C TRP A 1 -9.82 20.57 -26.62
N GLY A 2 -10.32 20.09 -25.48
CA GLY A 2 -9.68 19.04 -24.69
C GLY A 2 -10.72 18.52 -23.71
N ARG A 3 -11.31 17.35 -24.01
CA ARG A 3 -12.29 16.71 -23.14
C ARG A 3 -11.61 16.46 -21.79
N LYS A 4 -12.10 17.06 -20.70
CA LYS A 4 -11.83 16.55 -19.35
C LYS A 4 -12.26 15.09 -19.37
N ARG A 5 -11.29 14.15 -19.43
CA ARG A 5 -11.58 12.74 -19.17
C ARG A 5 -12.23 12.72 -17.79
N ARG A 6 -13.47 12.27 -17.70
CA ARG A 6 -14.06 11.86 -16.43
C ARG A 6 -13.19 10.69 -15.96
N GLU A 7 -12.16 10.98 -15.17
CA GLU A 7 -11.41 9.93 -14.48
C GLU A 7 -12.44 9.11 -13.72
N ARG A 8 -12.42 7.79 -13.94
CA ARG A 8 -13.22 6.89 -13.12
C ARG A 8 -12.86 7.16 -11.66
N PRO A 9 -13.82 7.19 -10.73
CA PRO A 9 -13.51 7.33 -9.31
C PRO A 9 -12.45 6.29 -8.97
N LYS A 10 -11.36 6.72 -8.32
CA LYS A 10 -10.30 5.81 -7.93
C LYS A 10 -10.89 4.82 -6.93
N GLU A 11 -10.92 3.54 -7.29
CA GLU A 11 -11.37 2.47 -6.40
C GLU A 11 -10.31 2.09 -5.36
N TYR A 12 -9.08 2.60 -5.51
CA TYR A 12 -7.95 2.29 -4.65
C TYR A 12 -7.20 3.57 -4.25
N PHE A 13 -6.63 3.54 -3.05
CA PHE A 13 -5.79 4.61 -2.52
C PHE A 13 -4.36 4.09 -2.34
N ILE A 14 -3.39 4.83 -2.87
CA ILE A 14 -1.97 4.48 -2.72
C ILE A 14 -1.46 5.14 -1.45
N PHE A 15 -1.22 4.33 -0.42
CA PHE A 15 -0.71 4.78 0.88
C PHE A 15 0.79 5.07 0.86
N GLY A 16 1.55 4.28 0.11
CA GLY A 16 2.98 4.43 -0.08
C GLY A 16 3.44 3.82 -1.38
N THR A 17 4.69 4.06 -1.71
CA THR A 17 5.40 3.42 -2.82
C THR A 17 6.86 3.23 -2.43
N ILE A 18 7.46 2.11 -2.83
CA ILE A 18 8.91 1.92 -2.78
C ILE A 18 9.54 2.10 -4.17
N GLN A 19 10.72 2.71 -4.21
CA GLN A 19 11.65 2.67 -5.33
C GLN A 19 12.74 1.67 -4.95
N GLU A 20 12.68 0.46 -5.51
CA GLU A 20 13.55 -0.66 -5.11
C GLU A 20 15.01 -0.40 -5.42
N GLU A 21 15.31 0.25 -6.55
CA GLU A 21 16.67 0.56 -7.00
C GLU A 21 17.38 1.50 -6.01
N ASP A 22 16.66 2.54 -5.57
CA ASP A 22 17.17 3.58 -4.70
C ASP A 22 16.90 3.29 -3.20
N ARG A 23 16.15 2.22 -2.90
CA ARG A 23 15.65 1.86 -1.56
C ARG A 23 14.93 3.03 -0.86
N VAL A 24 14.20 3.81 -1.63
CA VAL A 24 13.46 4.98 -1.14
C VAL A 24 12.00 4.61 -0.94
N ILE A 25 11.50 4.73 0.29
CA ILE A 25 10.08 4.62 0.60
C ILE A 25 9.48 6.02 0.59
N ARG A 26 8.42 6.21 -0.19
CA ARG A 26 7.63 7.44 -0.24
C ARG A 26 6.27 7.16 0.38
N ILE A 27 5.91 7.94 1.38
CA ILE A 27 4.59 7.86 2.04
C ILE A 27 3.71 8.98 1.52
N ASN A 28 2.43 8.67 1.30
CA ASN A 28 1.45 9.66 0.86
C ASN A 28 1.16 10.67 2.00
N PRO A 29 1.31 12.00 1.77
CA PRO A 29 1.09 13.03 2.80
C PRO A 29 -0.31 13.02 3.43
N TRP A 30 -1.30 12.41 2.77
CA TRP A 30 -2.63 12.20 3.35
C TRP A 30 -2.60 11.37 4.63
N LEU A 31 -1.54 10.60 4.86
CA LEU A 31 -1.30 9.86 6.10
C LEU A 31 -0.83 10.74 7.28
N ASP A 32 -0.46 12.00 7.05
CA ASP A 32 -0.06 12.93 8.11
C ASP A 32 -1.26 13.54 8.87
N GLN A 33 -2.48 13.13 8.53
CA GLN A 33 -3.69 13.62 9.18
C GLN A 33 -3.83 13.11 10.62
N LYS A 34 -4.32 13.96 11.52
CA LYS A 34 -4.48 13.65 12.95
C LYS A 34 -5.31 12.40 13.27
N PHE A 35 -6.18 11.97 12.35
CA PHE A 35 -7.01 10.78 12.55
C PHE A 35 -6.27 9.48 12.22
N VAL A 36 -5.11 9.56 11.56
CA VAL A 36 -4.28 8.42 11.17
C VAL A 36 -3.44 8.01 12.36
N PRO A 37 -3.64 6.82 12.93
CA PRO A 37 -2.87 6.38 14.08
C PRO A 37 -1.43 6.05 13.69
N PHE A 38 -0.48 6.33 14.59
CA PHE A 38 0.94 6.05 14.34
C PHE A 38 1.21 4.57 14.01
N TRP A 39 0.53 3.65 14.70
CA TRP A 39 0.67 2.21 14.43
C TRP A 39 0.18 1.79 13.03
N PHE A 40 -0.68 2.58 12.39
CA PHE A 40 -1.08 2.35 11.01
C PHE A 40 0.01 2.83 10.05
N LEU A 41 0.64 3.96 10.34
CA LEU A 41 1.81 4.42 9.59
C LEU A 41 2.96 3.40 9.69
N GLU A 42 3.20 2.83 10.87
CA GLU A 42 4.17 1.73 11.05
C GLU A 42 3.85 0.53 10.16
N TYR A 43 2.55 0.19 10.01
CA TYR A 43 2.12 -0.89 9.12
C TYR A 43 2.40 -0.57 7.65
N ILE A 44 2.09 0.64 7.18
CA ILE A 44 2.37 1.04 5.80
C ILE A 44 3.87 1.00 5.52
N LEU A 45 4.69 1.54 6.43
CA LEU A 45 6.15 1.46 6.30
C LEU A 45 6.63 0.01 6.23
N TYR A 46 6.10 -0.88 7.07
CA TYR A 46 6.43 -2.30 7.02
C TYR A 46 6.02 -2.94 5.69
N HIS A 47 4.83 -2.63 5.17
CA HIS A 47 4.36 -3.07 3.85
C HIS A 47 5.30 -2.63 2.73
N GLU A 48 5.69 -1.35 2.72
CA GLU A 48 6.62 -0.83 1.72
C GLU A 48 8.01 -1.47 1.83
N MET A 49 8.49 -1.74 3.05
CA MET A 49 9.75 -2.47 3.26
C MET A 49 9.67 -3.91 2.76
N LEU A 50 8.52 -4.58 2.89
CA LEU A 50 8.36 -5.95 2.39
C LEU A 50 8.53 -6.05 0.87
N HIS A 51 8.17 -5.01 0.12
CA HIS A 51 8.40 -4.96 -1.33
C HIS A 51 9.89 -5.02 -1.68
N ALA A 52 10.77 -4.40 -0.87
CA ALA A 52 12.22 -4.51 -1.09
C ALA A 52 12.82 -5.85 -0.61
N VAL A 53 12.16 -6.55 0.32
CA VAL A 53 12.71 -7.77 0.95
C VAL A 53 12.22 -9.04 0.25
N VAL A 54 10.99 -9.04 -0.23
CA VAL A 54 10.37 -10.20 -0.89
C VAL A 54 10.46 -10.01 -2.38
N PRO A 55 11.23 -10.84 -3.11
CA PRO A 55 11.38 -10.68 -4.54
C PRO A 55 10.05 -10.96 -5.24
N ASP A 56 9.75 -10.12 -6.22
CA ASP A 56 8.64 -10.31 -7.12
C ASP A 56 8.75 -11.60 -7.91
N LYS A 57 7.60 -12.22 -8.16
CA LYS A 57 7.50 -13.40 -9.03
C LYS A 57 6.81 -13.01 -10.31
N ALA A 58 7.36 -13.45 -11.45
CA ALA A 58 6.61 -13.44 -12.70
C ALA A 58 5.53 -14.51 -12.64
N ARG A 59 4.30 -14.15 -13.01
CA ARG A 59 3.24 -15.11 -13.31
C ARG A 59 3.47 -15.74 -14.68
N ASP A 60 2.81 -16.86 -14.94
CA ASP A 60 2.89 -17.59 -16.22
C ASP A 60 2.48 -16.73 -17.44
N ASP A 61 1.73 -15.63 -17.21
CA ASP A 61 1.34 -14.65 -18.22
C ASP A 61 2.37 -13.50 -18.41
N GLY A 62 3.55 -13.61 -17.79
CA GLY A 62 4.61 -12.60 -17.85
C GLY A 62 4.37 -11.37 -16.98
N ARG A 63 3.26 -11.30 -16.23
CA ARG A 63 2.99 -10.17 -15.34
C ARG A 63 3.76 -10.30 -14.03
N ARG A 64 4.37 -9.19 -13.59
CA ARG A 64 5.01 -9.06 -12.28
C ARG A 64 3.95 -9.19 -11.17
N CYS A 65 4.13 -10.15 -10.26
CA CYS A 65 3.31 -10.36 -9.08
C CYS A 65 4.11 -9.97 -7.84
N VAL A 66 3.74 -8.82 -7.29
CA VAL A 66 4.40 -8.21 -6.13
C VAL A 66 3.91 -8.86 -4.83
N HIS A 67 2.59 -8.97 -4.65
CA HIS A 67 1.97 -9.61 -3.49
C HIS A 67 1.88 -11.14 -3.66
N THR A 68 3.03 -11.79 -3.57
CA THR A 68 3.13 -13.27 -3.59
C THR A 68 2.64 -13.88 -2.26
N ASP A 69 2.45 -15.21 -2.22
CA ASP A 69 2.10 -15.90 -0.97
C ASP A 69 3.15 -15.68 0.14
N GLU A 70 4.42 -15.54 -0.24
CA GLU A 70 5.49 -15.21 0.72
C GLU A 70 5.34 -13.80 1.27
N PHE A 71 5.01 -12.84 0.40
CA PHE A 71 4.70 -11.47 0.81
C PHE A 71 3.55 -11.47 1.81
N ASN A 72 2.44 -12.12 1.46
CA ASN A 72 1.25 -12.20 2.32
C ASN A 72 1.53 -12.91 3.65
N ARG A 73 2.42 -13.92 3.66
CA ARG A 73 2.84 -14.59 4.90
C ARG A 73 3.58 -13.63 5.82
N ARG A 74 4.59 -12.93 5.29
CA ARG A 74 5.39 -11.98 6.08
C ARG A 74 4.56 -10.78 6.52
N GLU A 75 3.68 -10.27 5.67
CA GLU A 75 2.79 -9.17 6.02
C GLU A 75 1.96 -9.49 7.28
N ARG A 76 1.49 -10.73 7.40
CA ARG A 76 0.73 -11.22 8.57
C ARG A 76 1.55 -11.33 9.86
N GLU A 77 2.88 -11.32 9.78
CA GLU A 77 3.77 -11.34 10.96
C GLU A 77 3.83 -9.99 11.67
N PHE A 78 3.38 -8.91 11.03
CA PHE A 78 3.35 -7.59 11.66
C PHE A 78 2.42 -7.59 12.88
N ARG A 79 2.93 -7.09 14.01
CA ARG A 79 2.24 -7.09 15.31
C ARG A 79 0.81 -6.54 15.29
N PHE A 80 0.52 -5.58 14.40
CA PHE A 80 -0.80 -4.97 14.26
C PHE A 80 -1.48 -5.27 12.92
N TYR A 81 -1.05 -6.30 12.17
CA TYR A 81 -1.58 -6.61 10.84
C TYR A 81 -3.10 -6.61 10.77
N LYS A 82 -3.76 -7.42 11.63
CA LYS A 82 -5.23 -7.53 11.67
C LYS A 82 -5.91 -6.20 11.99
N ARG A 83 -5.31 -5.42 12.89
CA ARG A 83 -5.82 -4.11 13.31
C ARG A 83 -5.69 -3.09 12.18
N ALA A 84 -4.56 -3.11 11.46
CA ALA A 84 -4.30 -2.25 10.32
C ALA A 84 -5.23 -2.51 9.15
N ARG A 85 -5.40 -3.78 8.76
CA ARG A 85 -6.36 -4.17 7.71
C ARG A 85 -7.79 -3.74 8.04
N ARG A 86 -8.24 -3.96 9.28
CA ARG A 86 -9.57 -3.52 9.72
C ARG A 86 -9.74 -2.00 9.67
N TRP A 87 -8.73 -1.27 10.16
CA TRP A 87 -8.78 0.19 10.16
C TRP A 87 -8.72 0.76 8.75
N GLU A 88 -7.94 0.15 7.86
CA GLU A 88 -7.89 0.49 6.44
C GLU A 88 -9.28 0.34 5.82
N ASP A 89 -9.93 -0.81 5.98
CA ASP A 89 -11.27 -1.07 5.44
C ASP A 89 -12.31 -0.05 5.99
N GLU A 90 -12.23 0.29 7.28
CA GLU A 90 -13.13 1.26 7.93
C GLU A 90 -12.87 2.72 7.49
N ASN A 91 -11.64 3.06 7.09
CA ASN A 91 -11.23 4.44 6.80
C ASN A 91 -10.94 4.70 5.32
N LEU A 92 -10.92 3.69 4.44
CA LEU A 92 -10.60 3.82 3.02
C LEU A 92 -11.48 4.87 2.33
N ALA A 93 -12.78 4.89 2.64
CA ALA A 93 -13.73 5.86 2.10
C ALA A 93 -13.38 7.33 2.45
N ARG A 94 -12.56 7.57 3.48
CA ARG A 94 -12.10 8.92 3.87
C ARG A 94 -10.94 9.40 3.01
N PHE A 95 -10.17 8.47 2.42
CA PHE A 95 -9.06 8.76 1.53
C PHE A 95 -9.47 8.86 0.06
N LEU A 96 -10.64 8.33 -0.30
CA LEU A 96 -11.19 8.36 -1.66
C LEU A 96 -12.09 9.58 -1.95
N ARG A 97 -12.21 10.52 -1.00
CA ARG A 97 -13.04 11.73 -1.13
C ARG A 97 -12.31 12.93 -1.70
#